data_AF-A0A7X3P6G1-F1
#
_entry.id   AF-A0A7X3P6G1-F1
#
_cell.length_a   1.000
_cell.length_b   1.000
_cell.length_c   1.000
_cell.angle_alpha   90.00
_cell.angle_beta   90.00
_cell.angle_gamma   90.00
#
_symmetry.space_group_name_H-M   'P 1'
#
loop_
_entity.id
_entity.type
_entity.pdbx_description
1 polymer ?
#
loop_
_entity_poly.entity_id
_entity_poly.type
_entity_poly.pdbx_seq_one_letter_code
_entity_poly.pdbx_strand_id
1 'polypeptide(L)'
;MILKNFVMTSAALLNVWKSCGFKSSPYFQDVLQESSDTKSLRLFVGREEEQRQLLTTIGSSDSSRQAVAGFPGVGKTTLVQYIKSEAKKANYCVSDEFISITPEHSSDTLLGQLIAGIYDSICACKPELKDREEMKNACHFVEVPRVRTHKVRKRFPHWRGE
;
A
#
# COMPACT_ATOMS: atom_id res chain seq x y z
N MET A 1 -33.74 6.85 -39.84
CA MET A 1 -34.08 5.58 -39.17
C MET A 1 -32.76 4.98 -38.69
N ILE A 2 -32.36 5.32 -37.46
CA ILE A 2 -31.04 5.00 -36.89
C ILE A 2 -31.23 3.82 -35.93
N LEU A 3 -30.53 2.72 -36.19
CA LEU A 3 -30.57 1.51 -35.41
C LEU A 3 -30.06 1.78 -33.98
N LYS A 4 -30.91 1.42 -33.02
CA LYS A 4 -30.70 1.54 -31.57
C LYS A 4 -29.42 0.83 -31.15
N ASN A 5 -28.58 1.55 -30.40
CA ASN A 5 -27.54 1.00 -29.54
C ASN A 5 -28.16 -0.07 -28.63
N PHE A 6 -27.81 -1.33 -28.85
CA PHE A 6 -28.12 -2.42 -27.94
C PHE A 6 -27.17 -2.31 -26.75
N VAL A 7 -27.55 -1.49 -25.77
CA VAL A 7 -26.97 -1.51 -24.43
C VAL A 7 -27.42 -2.83 -23.80
N MET A 8 -26.56 -3.85 -23.80
CA MET A 8 -26.72 -4.98 -22.89
C MET A 8 -26.45 -4.48 -21.47
N THR A 9 -27.53 -4.15 -20.78
CA THR A 9 -27.61 -4.12 -19.32
C THR A 9 -27.26 -5.51 -18.77
N SER A 10 -25.97 -5.73 -18.50
CA SER A 10 -25.47 -7.00 -17.94
C SER A 10 -25.63 -7.02 -16.42
N ALA A 11 -26.89 -7.08 -15.95
CA ALA A 11 -27.21 -7.18 -14.52
C ALA A 11 -27.11 -8.62 -13.97
N ALA A 12 -26.64 -9.61 -14.74
CA ALA A 12 -26.54 -10.99 -14.27
C ALA A 12 -25.57 -11.83 -15.12
N LEU A 13 -24.35 -11.34 -15.38
CA LEU A 13 -23.28 -12.24 -15.80
C LEU A 13 -23.02 -13.21 -14.64
N LEU A 14 -23.58 -14.42 -14.76
CA LEU A 14 -23.10 -15.63 -14.08
C LEU A 14 -21.58 -15.53 -14.02
N ASN A 15 -21.05 -15.39 -12.81
CA ASN A 15 -19.62 -15.25 -12.56
C ASN A 15 -18.92 -16.43 -13.23
N VAL A 16 -18.31 -16.20 -14.40
CA VAL A 16 -17.75 -17.26 -15.26
C VAL A 16 -16.78 -18.14 -14.48
N TRP A 17 -16.10 -17.52 -13.50
CA TRP A 17 -15.22 -18.20 -12.58
C TRP A 17 -15.93 -19.21 -11.66
N LYS A 18 -17.15 -18.92 -11.19
CA LYS A 18 -17.97 -19.88 -10.44
C LYS A 18 -18.35 -21.09 -11.28
N SER A 19 -18.64 -20.89 -12.56
CA SER A 19 -18.91 -21.99 -13.51
C SER A 19 -17.67 -22.87 -13.75
N CYS A 20 -16.47 -22.29 -13.64
CA CYS A 20 -15.20 -22.99 -13.71
C CYS A 20 -14.71 -23.55 -12.35
N GLY A 21 -15.57 -23.55 -11.31
CA GLY A 21 -15.22 -24.09 -9.99
C GLY A 21 -14.42 -23.15 -9.08
N PHE A 22 -14.19 -21.90 -9.48
CA PHE A 22 -13.49 -20.90 -8.66
C PHE A 22 -14.46 -20.09 -7.79
N LYS A 23 -14.02 -19.70 -6.60
CA LYS A 23 -14.80 -18.83 -5.70
C LYS A 23 -14.95 -17.40 -6.27
N SER A 24 -13.93 -16.91 -6.97
CA SER A 24 -13.83 -15.57 -7.57
C SER A 24 -12.83 -15.56 -8.72
N SER A 25 -12.68 -14.41 -9.41
CA SER A 25 -11.61 -14.20 -10.39
C SER A 25 -10.24 -14.56 -9.78
N PRO A 26 -9.41 -15.39 -10.45
CA PRO A 26 -8.06 -15.68 -10.01
C PRO A 26 -7.09 -14.52 -10.30
N TYR A 27 -7.46 -13.61 -11.20
CA TYR A 27 -6.68 -12.42 -11.54
C TYR A 27 -7.07 -11.25 -10.64
N PHE A 28 -6.06 -10.60 -10.06
CA PHE A 28 -6.20 -9.40 -9.26
C PHE A 28 -5.04 -8.43 -9.55
N GLN A 29 -5.30 -7.14 -9.40
CA GLN A 29 -4.30 -6.07 -9.60
C GLN A 29 -3.80 -5.49 -8.27
N ASP A 30 -4.33 -6.01 -7.15
CA ASP A 30 -3.96 -5.56 -5.82
C ASP A 30 -2.52 -5.95 -5.47
N VAL A 31 -1.90 -5.14 -4.61
CA VAL A 31 -0.56 -5.40 -4.09
C VAL A 31 -0.57 -6.68 -3.25
N LEU A 32 0.43 -7.55 -3.45
CA LEU A 32 0.59 -8.76 -2.64
C LEU A 32 0.92 -8.40 -1.19
N GLN A 33 0.39 -9.16 -0.24
CA GLN A 33 0.59 -8.94 1.19
C GLN A 33 1.14 -10.18 1.88
N GLU A 34 1.85 -9.99 2.98
CA GLU A 34 2.41 -11.10 3.76
C GLU A 34 1.32 -11.90 4.48
N SER A 35 0.29 -11.22 4.98
CA SER A 35 -0.81 -11.79 5.78
C SER A 35 -2.02 -12.26 4.98
N SER A 36 -1.95 -12.27 3.64
CA SER A 36 -3.07 -12.67 2.79
C SER A 36 -2.89 -14.09 2.24
N ASP A 37 -3.89 -14.96 2.47
CA ASP A 37 -3.91 -16.32 1.90
C ASP A 37 -4.08 -16.31 0.38
N THR A 38 -4.89 -15.40 -0.15
CA THR A 38 -5.22 -15.37 -1.59
C THR A 38 -4.32 -14.44 -2.39
N LYS A 39 -3.67 -13.47 -1.75
CA LYS A 39 -2.76 -12.48 -2.36
C LYS A 39 -1.40 -12.51 -1.66
N SER A 40 -0.90 -13.71 -1.40
CA SER A 40 0.34 -13.91 -0.66
C SER A 40 1.55 -13.39 -1.42
N LEU A 41 2.50 -12.77 -0.71
CA LEU A 41 3.83 -12.43 -1.25
C LEU A 41 4.59 -13.63 -1.84
N ARG A 42 4.21 -14.86 -1.50
CA ARG A 42 4.76 -16.10 -2.11
C ARG A 42 4.50 -16.19 -3.63
N LEU A 43 3.54 -15.44 -4.15
CA LEU A 43 3.23 -15.38 -5.58
C LEU A 43 4.20 -14.47 -6.36
N PHE A 44 5.10 -13.75 -5.68
CA PHE A 44 6.08 -12.88 -6.31
C PHE A 44 7.27 -13.70 -6.85
N VAL A 45 7.52 -13.63 -8.16
CA VAL A 45 8.55 -14.43 -8.86
C VAL A 45 9.27 -13.61 -9.95
N GLY A 46 10.50 -14.00 -10.30
CA GLY A 46 11.16 -13.59 -11.56
C GLY A 46 11.85 -12.23 -11.55
N ARG A 47 12.35 -11.79 -10.38
CA ARG A 47 13.05 -10.50 -10.18
C ARG A 47 14.18 -10.56 -9.15
N GLU A 48 14.82 -11.72 -9.04
CA GLU A 48 15.78 -12.04 -7.98
C GLU A 48 16.99 -11.08 -8.00
N GLU A 49 17.47 -10.72 -9.20
CA GLU A 49 18.61 -9.80 -9.34
C GLU A 49 18.24 -8.36 -8.93
N GLU A 50 17.06 -7.88 -9.32
CA GLU A 50 16.55 -6.57 -8.90
C GLU A 50 16.34 -6.54 -7.38
N GLN A 51 15.81 -7.62 -6.80
CA GLN A 51 15.65 -7.75 -5.36
C GLN A 51 17.00 -7.67 -4.63
N ARG A 52 17.99 -8.43 -5.11
CA ARG A 52 19.34 -8.47 -4.53
C ARG A 52 19.98 -7.09 -4.55
N GLN A 53 19.89 -6.36 -5.65
CA GLN A 53 20.45 -5.01 -5.78
C GLN A 53 19.78 -4.02 -4.81
N LEU A 54 18.44 -4.04 -4.73
CA LEU A 54 17.70 -3.15 -3.84
C LEU A 54 18.01 -3.42 -2.36
N LEU A 55 18.04 -4.70 -1.94
CA LEU A 55 18.35 -5.09 -0.55
C LEU A 55 19.80 -4.77 -0.19
N THR A 56 20.74 -5.04 -1.09
CA THR A 56 22.16 -4.72 -0.88
C THR A 56 22.33 -3.21 -0.67
N THR A 57 21.67 -2.39 -1.48
CA THR A 57 21.74 -0.92 -1.37
C THR A 57 21.18 -0.41 -0.05
N ILE A 58 20.06 -0.99 0.43
CA ILE A 58 19.48 -0.63 1.75
C ILE A 58 20.49 -0.90 2.88
N GLY A 59 21.23 -2.00 2.81
CA GLY A 59 22.11 -2.43 3.90
C GLY A 59 23.55 -1.93 3.85
N SER A 60 24.02 -1.35 2.73
CA SER A 60 25.45 -1.04 2.52
C SER A 60 25.77 0.43 2.23
N SER A 61 24.76 1.27 1.97
CA SER A 61 24.95 2.66 1.55
C SER A 61 24.68 3.64 2.70
N ASP A 62 25.41 4.76 2.72
CA ASP A 62 25.13 5.92 3.58
C ASP A 62 23.73 6.52 3.30
N SER A 63 23.19 6.26 2.11
CA SER A 63 21.82 6.58 1.74
C SER A 63 21.06 5.37 1.21
N SER A 64 19.94 5.04 1.87
CA SER A 64 19.04 3.95 1.48
C SER A 64 17.92 4.39 0.51
N ARG A 65 17.96 5.65 0.03
CA ARG A 65 16.94 6.20 -0.87
C ARG A 65 17.07 5.60 -2.27
N GLN A 66 15.96 5.06 -2.78
CA GLN A 66 15.93 4.38 -4.07
C GLN A 66 14.65 4.73 -4.83
N ALA A 67 14.76 4.76 -6.16
CA ALA A 67 13.64 5.00 -7.06
C ALA A 67 13.41 3.76 -7.94
N VAL A 68 12.15 3.29 -7.98
CA VAL A 68 11.74 2.16 -8.82
C VAL A 68 10.84 2.69 -9.93
N ALA A 69 11.34 2.72 -11.16
CA ALA A 69 10.64 3.24 -12.33
C ALA A 69 10.27 2.12 -13.31
N GLY A 70 9.22 2.35 -14.12
CA GLY A 70 8.77 1.39 -15.13
C GLY A 70 7.31 1.57 -15.50
N PHE A 71 6.85 0.85 -16.52
CA PHE A 71 5.48 0.97 -17.05
C PHE A 71 4.40 0.68 -15.99
N PRO A 72 3.19 1.23 -16.13
CA PRO A 72 2.05 0.83 -15.31
C PRO A 72 1.80 -0.68 -15.40
N GLY A 73 1.39 -1.31 -14.29
CA GLY A 73 1.04 -2.74 -14.26
C GLY A 73 2.21 -3.74 -14.17
N VAL A 74 3.47 -3.32 -14.24
CA VAL A 74 4.63 -4.25 -14.18
C VAL A 74 4.97 -4.79 -12.77
N GLY A 75 4.15 -4.47 -11.76
CA GLY A 75 4.36 -4.97 -10.39
C GLY A 75 5.33 -4.16 -9.53
N LYS A 76 5.58 -2.87 -9.83
CA LYS A 76 6.51 -2.02 -9.03
C LYS A 76 6.14 -1.96 -7.55
N THR A 77 4.86 -1.70 -7.25
CA THR A 77 4.39 -1.61 -5.86
C THR A 77 4.49 -2.97 -5.16
N THR A 78 4.27 -4.07 -5.89
CA THR A 78 4.45 -5.43 -5.40
C THR A 78 5.91 -5.73 -5.09
N LEU A 79 6.85 -5.33 -5.96
CA LEU A 79 8.29 -5.43 -5.69
C LEU A 79 8.66 -4.66 -4.43
N VAL A 80 8.22 -3.40 -4.29
CA VAL A 80 8.50 -2.62 -3.08
C VAL A 80 7.93 -3.30 -1.84
N GLN A 81 6.72 -3.87 -1.90
CA GLN A 81 6.14 -4.60 -0.77
C GLN A 81 6.94 -5.86 -0.41
N TYR A 82 7.47 -6.57 -1.40
CA TYR A 82 8.37 -7.70 -1.17
C TYR A 82 9.66 -7.24 -0.48
N ILE A 83 10.31 -6.19 -0.99
CA ILE A 83 11.51 -5.60 -0.38
C ILE A 83 11.24 -5.15 1.06
N LYS A 84 10.09 -4.52 1.33
CA LYS A 84 9.65 -4.15 2.69
C LYS A 84 9.57 -5.37 3.61
N SER A 85 9.00 -6.48 3.15
CA SER A 85 8.90 -7.73 3.93
C SER A 85 10.29 -8.33 4.21
N GLU A 86 11.17 -8.39 3.21
CA GLU A 86 12.55 -8.89 3.40
C GLU A 86 13.37 -7.97 4.34
N ALA A 87 13.21 -6.64 4.22
CA ALA A 87 13.84 -5.69 5.14
C ALA A 87 13.32 -5.86 6.58
N LYS A 88 12.02 -6.11 6.75
CA LYS A 88 11.43 -6.42 8.08
C LYS A 88 12.03 -7.69 8.69
N LYS A 89 12.24 -8.74 7.89
CA LYS A 89 12.95 -9.97 8.33
C LYS A 89 14.39 -9.72 8.73
N ALA A 90 15.05 -8.75 8.10
CA ALA A 90 16.39 -8.28 8.46
C ALA A 90 16.40 -7.27 9.64
N ASN A 91 15.30 -7.14 10.37
CA ASN A 91 15.12 -6.24 11.53
C ASN A 91 15.20 -4.74 11.22
N TYR A 92 14.96 -4.33 9.97
CA TYR A 92 14.71 -2.92 9.66
C TYR A 92 13.31 -2.52 10.10
N CYS A 93 13.16 -1.31 10.63
CA CYS A 93 11.84 -0.76 10.92
C CYS A 93 11.22 -0.22 9.64
N VAL A 94 10.15 -0.88 9.18
CA VAL A 94 9.51 -0.60 7.90
C VAL A 94 8.02 -0.30 8.12
N SER A 95 7.51 0.72 7.43
CA SER A 95 6.07 1.03 7.45
C SER A 95 5.30 0.08 6.55
N ASP A 96 4.22 -0.49 7.08
CA ASP A 96 3.30 -1.33 6.30
C ASP A 96 2.42 -0.49 5.34
N GLU A 97 2.27 0.82 5.58
CA GLU A 97 1.49 1.71 4.72
C GLU A 97 2.33 2.30 3.57
N PHE A 98 1.66 2.56 2.44
CA PHE A 98 2.20 3.36 1.35
C PHE A 98 1.69 4.79 1.46
N ILE A 99 2.60 5.75 1.36
CA ILE A 99 2.25 7.17 1.26
C ILE A 99 2.12 7.50 -0.23
N SER A 100 0.88 7.61 -0.70
CA SER A 100 0.59 8.04 -2.07
C SER A 100 0.81 9.54 -2.20
N ILE A 101 1.59 9.95 -3.19
CA ILE A 101 1.74 11.36 -3.55
C ILE A 101 0.78 11.63 -4.70
N THR A 102 -0.16 12.54 -4.49
CA THR A 102 -1.17 12.96 -5.45
C THR A 102 -1.19 14.49 -5.50
N PRO A 103 -1.64 15.11 -6.61
CA PRO A 103 -1.67 16.57 -6.75
C PRO A 103 -2.53 17.27 -5.70
N GLU A 104 -3.49 16.55 -5.10
CA GLU A 104 -4.42 17.05 -4.09
C GLU A 104 -3.77 17.23 -2.70
N HIS A 105 -2.58 16.65 -2.48
CA HIS A 105 -1.93 16.67 -1.18
C HIS A 105 -1.14 17.97 -0.94
N SER A 106 -1.45 18.65 0.16
CA SER A 106 -0.59 19.72 0.67
C SER A 106 0.69 19.16 1.32
N SER A 107 1.75 19.96 1.32
CA SER A 107 3.03 19.65 1.99
C SER A 107 2.82 19.22 3.44
N ASP A 108 1.98 19.94 4.18
CA ASP A 108 1.73 19.70 5.60
C ASP A 108 1.05 18.34 5.83
N THR A 109 0.16 17.95 4.91
CA THR A 109 -0.53 16.66 4.97
C THR A 109 0.45 15.51 4.72
N LEU A 110 1.32 15.64 3.72
CA LEU A 110 2.35 14.63 3.41
C LEU A 110 3.35 14.50 4.55
N LEU A 111 3.80 15.63 5.12
CA LEU A 111 4.71 15.62 6.26
C LEU A 111 4.08 14.93 7.48
N GLY A 112 2.81 15.25 7.77
CA GLY A 112 2.07 14.59 8.85
C GLY A 112 1.92 13.08 8.65
N GLN A 113 1.61 12.64 7.42
CA GLN A 113 1.56 11.21 7.07
C GLN A 113 2.91 10.53 7.20
N LEU A 114 3.99 11.20 6.80
CA LEU A 114 5.34 10.67 6.89
C LEU A 114 5.79 10.49 8.35
N ILE A 115 5.57 11.50 9.19
CA ILE A 115 5.89 11.42 10.63
C ILE A 115 5.05 10.33 11.30
N ALA A 116 3.75 10.25 11.00
CA ALA A 116 2.88 9.19 11.50
C ALA A 116 3.36 7.80 11.09
N GLY A 117 3.72 7.62 9.81
CA GLY A 117 4.25 6.35 9.30
C GLY A 117 5.55 5.94 9.98
N ILE A 118 6.47 6.88 10.23
CA ILE A 118 7.70 6.62 10.98
C ILE A 118 7.39 6.19 12.42
N TYR A 119 6.51 6.93 13.10
CA TYR A 119 6.10 6.62 14.47
C TYR A 119 5.51 5.21 14.58
N ASP A 120 4.58 4.85 13.70
CA ASP A 120 3.95 3.53 13.68
C ASP A 120 4.97 2.43 13.40
N SER A 121 5.90 2.68 12.48
CA SER A 121 6.98 1.73 12.15
C SER A 121 7.88 1.47 13.36
N ILE A 122 8.25 2.51 14.10
CA ILE A 122 9.07 2.39 15.32
C ILE A 122 8.30 1.62 16.39
N CYS A 123 7.03 1.96 16.63
CA CYS A 123 6.21 1.29 17.64
C CYS A 123 5.99 -0.20 17.32
N ALA A 124 5.85 -0.55 16.04
CA ALA A 124 5.71 -1.94 15.60
C ALA A 124 7.03 -2.72 15.69
N CYS A 125 8.16 -2.07 15.40
CA CYS A 125 9.49 -2.66 15.37
C CYS A 125 10.10 -2.81 16.77
N LYS A 126 9.84 -1.85 17.66
CA LYS A 126 10.44 -1.72 19.00
C LYS A 126 9.38 -1.27 20.02
N PRO A 127 8.46 -2.17 20.42
CA PRO A 127 7.35 -1.82 21.30
C PRO A 127 7.82 -1.25 22.66
N GLU A 128 9.00 -1.66 23.14
CA GLU A 128 9.61 -1.17 24.37
C GLU A 128 9.92 0.34 24.37
N LEU A 129 10.03 0.96 23.20
CA LEU A 129 10.28 2.40 23.09
C LEU A 129 9.00 3.22 23.33
N LYS A 130 7.82 2.62 23.20
CA LYS A 130 6.54 3.32 23.28
C LYS A 130 6.32 4.00 24.64
N ASP A 131 6.80 3.39 25.70
CA ASP A 131 6.61 3.89 27.07
C ASP A 131 7.64 4.95 27.48
N ARG A 132 8.65 5.20 26.64
CA ARG A 132 9.63 6.26 26.87
C ARG A 132 9.02 7.64 26.67
N GLU A 133 9.51 8.61 27.42
CA GLU A 133 8.97 9.96 27.45
C GLU A 133 9.07 10.65 26.07
N GLU A 134 10.15 10.38 25.32
CA GLU A 134 10.36 10.94 23.98
C GLU A 134 9.28 10.45 22.99
N MET A 135 8.88 9.17 23.08
CA MET A 135 7.83 8.62 22.23
C MET A 135 6.44 9.08 22.64
N LYS A 136 6.18 9.26 23.94
CA LYS A 136 4.94 9.89 24.42
C LYS A 136 4.80 11.31 23.89
N ASN A 137 5.88 12.10 23.94
CA ASN A 137 5.91 13.45 23.37
C ASN A 137 5.70 13.44 21.85
N ALA A 138 6.33 12.50 21.14
CA ALA A 138 6.15 12.34 19.69
C ALA A 138 4.71 11.97 19.31
N CYS A 139 3.98 11.24 20.16
CA CYS A 139 2.59 10.85 19.91
C CYS A 139 1.68 12.08 19.68
N HIS A 140 1.89 13.17 20.43
CA HIS A 140 1.12 14.40 20.27
C HIS A 140 1.27 15.03 18.87
N PHE A 141 2.46 14.95 18.27
CA PHE A 141 2.70 15.44 16.90
C PHE A 141 2.01 14.60 15.83
N VAL A 142 1.78 13.32 16.11
CA VAL A 142 1.16 12.36 15.20
C VAL A 142 -0.37 12.41 15.28
N GLU A 143 -0.94 12.71 16.43
CA GLU A 143 -2.39 12.79 16.64
C GLU A 143 -3.04 13.98 15.90
N VAL A 144 -2.38 15.13 15.87
CA VAL A 144 -2.87 16.36 15.21
C VAL A 144 -3.18 16.16 13.70
N PRO A 145 -2.29 15.59 12.88
CA PRO A 145 -2.58 15.33 11.47
C PRO A 145 -3.62 14.22 11.26
N ARG A 146 -3.70 13.22 12.16
CA ARG A 146 -4.70 12.12 12.07
C ARG A 146 -6.14 12.60 12.27
N VAL A 147 -6.36 13.56 13.16
CA VAL A 147 -7.69 14.15 13.38
C VAL A 147 -8.18 14.96 12.16
N ARG A 148 -7.25 15.58 11.41
CA ARG A 148 -7.57 16.35 10.20
C ARG A 148 -7.90 15.44 9.00
N THR A 149 -7.17 14.35 8.82
CA THR A 149 -7.43 13.39 7.71
C THR A 149 -8.74 12.61 7.90
N HIS A 150 -9.15 12.29 9.13
CA HIS A 150 -10.45 11.66 9.40
C HIS A 150 -11.67 12.55 9.09
N LYS A 151 -11.54 13.88 9.21
CA LYS A 151 -12.62 14.80 8.79
C LYS A 151 -12.80 14.84 7.27
N VAL A 152 -11.76 14.57 6.49
CA VAL A 152 -11.84 14.57 5.01
C VAL A 152 -12.47 13.28 4.48
N ARG A 153 -12.23 12.12 5.12
CA ARG A 153 -12.87 10.84 4.71
C ARG A 153 -14.41 10.82 4.84
N LYS A 154 -15.03 11.74 5.59
CA LYS A 154 -16.50 11.84 5.72
C LYS A 154 -17.18 12.69 4.64
N ARG A 155 -16.45 13.27 3.67
CA ARG A 155 -17.02 14.02 2.55
C ARG A 155 -16.73 13.33 1.21
N PHE A 156 -17.33 12.16 0.99
CA PHE A 156 -17.65 11.73 -0.36
C PHE A 156 -19.17 11.60 -0.45
N PRO A 157 -19.87 12.38 -1.31
CA PRO A 157 -21.29 12.20 -1.52
C PRO A 157 -21.53 10.83 -2.12
N HIS A 158 -22.47 10.10 -1.51
CA HIS A 158 -23.07 8.90 -2.06
C HIS A 158 -23.76 9.29 -3.39
N TRP A 159 -23.15 8.92 -4.52
CA TRP A 159 -23.78 9.02 -5.83
C TRP A 159 -24.98 8.08 -5.86
N ARG A 160 -26.19 8.64 -5.67
CA ARG A 160 -27.44 8.04 -6.16
C ARG A 160 -27.69 8.60 -7.55
N GLY A 161 -27.53 7.74 -8.56
CA GLY A 161 -28.07 7.98 -9.89
C GLY A 161 -29.42 7.27 -10.01
N GLU A 162 -30.42 8.05 -10.39
CA GLU A 162 -31.74 7.65 -10.87
C GLU A 162 -31.67 6.78 -12.13
#